data_AF-A0A9C6TP10-F1
#
_entry.id   AF-A0A9C6TP10-F1
#
_cell.length_a   1.000
_cell.length_b   1.000
_cell.length_c   1.000
_cell.angle_alpha   90.00
_cell.angle_beta   90.00
_cell.angle_gamma   90.00
#
_symmetry.space_group_name_H-M   'P 1'
#
loop_
_entity.id
_entity.type
_entity.pdbx_description
1 polymer ?
#
loop_
_entity_poly.entity_id
_entity_poly.type
_entity_poly.pdbx_seq_one_letter_code
_entity_poly.pdbx_strand_id
1 'polypeptide(L)'
;MREAKEDIQYQDFVIPKECFVVPFLSAVHLDENVYNGALNFNPWRWMEPENEEKRNRRTSPFYAPFGGGARFCPGAELARLQIALFLRYFVTTYRLLNEVEKRQFQLRRSLRRLRTRCSRSVLSSSGTEERCRQRGI
;
A
#
# COMPACT_ATOMS: atom_id res chain seq x y z
N MET A 1 14.31 -21.80 2.80
CA MET A 1 15.25 -22.82 2.31
C MET A 1 15.00 -24.11 3.05
N ARG A 2 14.86 -25.21 2.32
CA ARG A 2 14.75 -26.58 2.84
C ARG A 2 15.85 -27.41 2.20
N GLU A 3 16.23 -28.49 2.84
CA GLU A 3 17.18 -29.46 2.31
C GLU A 3 16.45 -30.80 2.20
N ALA A 4 16.60 -31.47 1.06
CA ALA A 4 16.07 -32.80 0.85
C ALA A 4 16.88 -33.80 1.68
N LYS A 5 16.24 -34.50 2.63
CA LYS A 5 16.93 -35.50 3.48
C LYS A 5 17.07 -36.87 2.81
N GLU A 6 16.30 -37.09 1.77
CA GLU A 6 16.21 -38.28 0.95
C GLU A 6 15.82 -37.86 -0.47
N ASP A 7 15.92 -38.78 -1.43
CA ASP A 7 15.47 -38.52 -2.79
C ASP A 7 13.94 -38.39 -2.81
N ILE A 8 13.44 -37.27 -3.33
CA ILE A 8 12.01 -36.96 -3.37
C ILE A 8 11.55 -36.94 -4.81
N GLN A 9 10.58 -37.80 -5.14
CA GLN A 9 9.89 -37.72 -6.43
C GLN A 9 8.82 -36.62 -6.37
N TYR A 10 8.95 -35.63 -7.25
CA TYR A 10 8.02 -34.52 -7.38
C TYR A 10 7.59 -34.38 -8.84
N GLN A 11 6.33 -34.73 -9.12
CA GLN A 11 5.81 -34.85 -10.49
C GLN A 11 6.74 -35.76 -11.32
N ASP A 12 7.24 -35.27 -12.45
CA ASP A 12 8.13 -35.99 -13.36
C ASP A 12 9.62 -35.79 -13.02
N PHE A 13 9.93 -35.13 -11.90
CA PHE A 13 11.30 -34.82 -11.48
C PHE A 13 11.69 -35.57 -10.21
N VAL A 14 12.99 -35.87 -10.08
CA VAL A 14 13.59 -36.38 -8.84
C VAL A 14 14.44 -35.28 -8.24
N ILE A 15 14.12 -34.87 -7.02
CA ILE A 15 14.92 -33.95 -6.22
C ILE A 15 15.90 -34.82 -5.41
N PRO A 16 17.21 -34.77 -5.71
CA PRO A 16 18.17 -35.62 -5.02
C PRO A 16 18.32 -35.20 -3.56
N LYS A 17 18.69 -36.16 -2.72
CA LYS A 17 19.13 -35.94 -1.34
C LYS A 17 20.23 -34.87 -1.29
N GLU A 18 20.26 -34.11 -0.20
CA GLU A 18 21.16 -32.98 0.05
C GLU A 18 20.98 -31.78 -0.90
N CYS A 19 19.96 -31.82 -1.76
CA CYS A 19 19.58 -30.67 -2.58
C CYS A 19 18.84 -29.61 -1.75
N PHE A 20 19.19 -28.34 -1.97
CA PHE A 20 18.47 -27.22 -1.38
C PHE A 20 17.28 -26.79 -2.23
N VAL A 21 16.11 -26.77 -1.59
CA VAL A 21 14.84 -26.35 -2.20
C VAL A 21 14.43 -24.98 -1.66
N VAL A 22 14.17 -24.06 -2.58
CA VAL A 22 13.67 -22.72 -2.28
C VAL A 22 12.34 -22.52 -3.00
N PRO A 23 11.20 -22.48 -2.29
CA PRO A 23 9.92 -22.22 -2.93
C PRO A 23 9.87 -20.76 -3.40
N PHE A 24 9.65 -20.55 -4.69
CA PHE A 24 9.48 -19.21 -5.26
C PHE A 24 8.03 -18.76 -5.18
N LEU A 25 7.59 -18.37 -3.98
CA LEU A 25 6.18 -18.07 -3.68
C LEU A 25 5.60 -16.95 -4.57
N SER A 26 6.42 -15.97 -4.96
CA SER A 26 5.99 -14.90 -5.85
C SER A 26 5.64 -15.37 -7.26
N ALA A 27 6.15 -16.50 -7.73
CA ALA A 27 5.75 -17.04 -9.04
C ALA A 27 4.25 -17.30 -9.09
N VAL A 28 3.71 -17.94 -8.05
CA VAL A 28 2.27 -18.24 -7.94
C VAL A 28 1.47 -16.95 -7.72
N HIS A 29 1.98 -16.00 -6.95
CA HIS A 29 1.29 -14.73 -6.68
C HIS A 29 1.20 -13.81 -7.91
N LEU A 30 2.09 -14.00 -8.89
CA LEU A 30 2.19 -13.20 -10.11
C LEU A 30 1.79 -13.99 -11.37
N ASP A 31 1.27 -15.22 -11.21
CA ASP A 31 0.82 -16.04 -12.32
C ASP A 31 -0.57 -15.59 -12.81
N GLU A 32 -0.64 -15.19 -14.08
CA GLU A 32 -1.87 -14.73 -14.74
C GLU A 32 -2.92 -15.86 -14.86
N ASN A 33 -2.49 -17.13 -14.87
CA ASN A 33 -3.39 -18.28 -14.87
C ASN A 33 -4.05 -18.49 -13.50
N VAL A 34 -3.46 -17.95 -12.43
CA VAL A 34 -4.00 -18.02 -11.06
C VAL A 34 -4.76 -16.75 -10.71
N TYR A 35 -4.28 -15.59 -11.16
CA TYR A 35 -4.85 -14.28 -10.86
C TYR A 35 -4.99 -13.43 -12.13
N ASN A 36 -6.22 -13.19 -12.59
CA ASN A 36 -6.47 -12.31 -13.75
C ASN A 36 -5.96 -10.87 -13.51
N GLY A 37 -5.04 -10.39 -14.32
CA GLY A 37 -4.30 -9.15 -14.13
C GLY A 37 -3.39 -9.20 -12.90
N ALA A 38 -2.59 -10.25 -12.73
CA ALA A 38 -1.80 -10.52 -11.52
C ALA A 38 -0.85 -9.36 -11.17
N LEU A 39 -0.32 -8.69 -12.19
CA LEU A 39 0.58 -7.53 -12.05
C LEU A 39 -0.15 -6.24 -11.65
N ASN A 40 -1.47 -6.20 -11.78
CA ASN A 40 -2.27 -5.03 -11.44
C ASN A 40 -2.66 -5.05 -9.96
N PHE A 41 -2.40 -3.94 -9.28
CA PHE A 41 -2.89 -3.73 -7.92
C PHE A 41 -4.41 -3.56 -7.93
N ASN A 42 -5.14 -4.66 -7.67
CA ASN A 42 -6.59 -4.67 -7.55
C ASN A 42 -7.02 -5.21 -6.16
N PRO A 43 -7.32 -4.33 -5.18
CA PRO A 43 -7.80 -4.74 -3.87
C PRO A 43 -9.11 -5.55 -3.92
N TRP A 44 -9.97 -5.30 -4.91
CA TRP A 44 -11.29 -5.90 -5.04
C TRP A 44 -11.26 -7.36 -5.49
N ARG A 45 -10.15 -7.82 -6.07
CA ARG A 45 -9.91 -9.23 -6.43
C ARG A 45 -10.30 -10.18 -5.31
N TRP A 46 -10.01 -9.82 -4.07
CA TRP A 46 -10.27 -10.67 -2.92
C TRP A 46 -11.73 -10.79 -2.55
N MET A 47 -12.62 -9.94 -3.06
CA MET A 47 -14.07 -10.00 -2.85
C MET A 47 -14.77 -10.91 -3.86
N GLU A 48 -14.11 -11.24 -4.96
CA GLU A 48 -14.67 -12.08 -6.02
C GLU A 48 -14.84 -13.53 -5.55
N PRO A 49 -15.96 -14.21 -5.90
CA PRO A 49 -16.20 -15.61 -5.55
C PRO A 49 -15.08 -16.56 -6.02
N GLU A 50 -14.51 -16.30 -7.20
CA GLU A 50 -13.41 -17.10 -7.78
C GLU A 50 -12.15 -17.17 -6.89
N ASN A 51 -11.98 -16.20 -5.99
CA ASN A 51 -10.81 -16.11 -5.10
C ASN A 51 -11.14 -16.48 -3.65
N GLU A 52 -12.34 -17.00 -3.36
CA GLU A 52 -12.76 -17.36 -2.01
C GLU A 52 -11.86 -18.45 -1.42
N GLU A 53 -11.62 -19.53 -2.16
CA GLU A 53 -10.74 -20.63 -1.73
C GLU A 53 -9.27 -20.18 -1.62
N LYS A 54 -8.86 -19.23 -2.46
CA LYS A 54 -7.52 -18.62 -2.44
C LYS A 54 -7.33 -17.71 -1.22
N ARG A 55 -8.40 -17.27 -0.55
CA ARG A 55 -8.35 -16.35 0.60
C ARG A 55 -7.87 -17.02 1.89
N ASN A 56 -7.91 -18.34 1.98
CA ASN A 56 -7.49 -19.07 3.18
C ASN A 56 -5.95 -19.04 3.34
N ARG A 57 -5.44 -18.10 4.11
CA ARG A 57 -4.00 -17.80 4.22
C ARG A 57 -3.18 -18.86 4.96
N ARG A 58 -3.84 -19.83 5.61
CA ARG A 58 -3.14 -20.91 6.35
C ARG A 58 -2.97 -22.17 5.52
N THR A 59 -3.95 -22.46 4.66
CA THR A 59 -4.00 -23.72 3.92
C THR A 59 -4.02 -23.55 2.41
N SER A 60 -4.26 -22.35 1.89
CA SER A 60 -4.28 -22.13 0.45
C SER A 60 -2.88 -22.33 -0.15
N PRO A 61 -2.74 -23.15 -1.20
CA PRO A 61 -1.49 -23.25 -1.96
C PRO A 61 -1.27 -22.06 -2.89
N PHE A 62 -2.31 -21.28 -3.18
CA PHE A 62 -2.29 -20.18 -4.15
C PHE A 62 -1.83 -18.87 -3.52
N TYR A 63 -2.18 -18.63 -2.25
CA TYR A 63 -1.84 -17.40 -1.55
C TYR A 63 -1.15 -17.66 -0.21
N ALA A 64 0.18 -17.49 -0.21
CA ALA A 64 1.05 -17.82 0.92
C ALA A 64 2.08 -16.70 1.21
N PRO A 65 1.65 -15.44 1.46
CA PRO A 65 2.59 -14.32 1.72
C PRO A 65 3.40 -14.48 3.02
N PHE A 66 2.94 -15.35 3.93
CA PHE A 66 3.58 -15.66 5.21
C PHE A 66 4.11 -17.11 5.27
N GLY A 67 4.27 -17.74 4.11
CA GLY A 67 4.57 -19.17 4.00
C GLY A 67 3.37 -20.05 4.30
N GLY A 68 3.63 -21.33 4.59
CA GLY A 68 2.60 -22.35 4.81
C GLY A 68 3.15 -23.57 5.57
N GLY A 69 2.24 -24.45 6.00
CA GLY A 69 2.56 -25.69 6.71
C GLY A 69 3.21 -25.47 8.08
N ALA A 70 4.03 -26.44 8.51
CA ALA A 70 4.63 -26.45 9.86
C ALA A 70 5.60 -25.28 10.17
N ARG A 71 6.00 -24.50 9.16
CA ARG A 71 6.86 -23.32 9.31
C ARG A 71 6.13 -22.04 8.92
N PHE A 72 4.80 -22.03 9.04
CA PHE A 72 4.01 -20.82 8.87
C PHE A 72 4.50 -19.72 9.81
N CYS A 73 4.54 -18.49 9.32
CA CYS A 73 5.08 -17.37 10.09
C CYS A 73 4.27 -17.16 11.39
N PRO A 74 4.90 -17.24 12.58
CA PRO A 74 4.20 -17.01 13.85
C PRO A 74 3.71 -15.56 13.98
N GLY A 75 4.34 -14.62 13.27
CA GLY A 75 3.95 -13.20 13.24
C GLY A 75 2.88 -12.85 12.21
N ALA A 76 2.32 -13.81 11.46
CA ALA A 76 1.39 -13.52 10.36
C ALA A 76 0.15 -12.74 10.83
N GLU A 77 -0.46 -13.14 11.95
CA GLU A 77 -1.66 -12.45 12.47
C GLU A 77 -1.31 -11.08 13.05
N LEU A 78 -0.16 -10.94 13.71
CA LEU A 78 0.32 -9.66 14.23
C LEU A 78 0.59 -8.67 13.07
N ALA A 79 1.30 -9.10 12.03
CA ALA A 79 1.58 -8.29 10.87
C ALA A 79 0.28 -7.82 10.19
N ARG A 80 -0.72 -8.71 10.06
CA ARG A 80 -2.04 -8.34 9.52
C ARG A 80 -2.73 -7.27 10.34
N LEU A 81 -2.74 -7.41 11.66
CA LEU A 81 -3.33 -6.43 12.56
C LEU A 81 -2.62 -5.08 12.42
N GLN A 82 -1.28 -5.08 12.43
CA GLN A 82 -0.48 -3.87 12.27
C GLN A 82 -0.72 -3.19 10.94
N ILE A 83 -0.77 -3.94 9.83
CA ILE A 83 -1.09 -3.40 8.49
C ILE A 83 -2.49 -2.79 8.48
N ALA A 84 -3.49 -3.46 9.06
CA ALA A 84 -4.86 -2.94 9.10
C ALA A 84 -4.96 -1.63 9.92
N LEU A 85 -4.32 -1.59 11.09
CA LEU A 85 -4.27 -0.40 11.94
C LEU A 85 -3.51 0.75 11.25
N PHE A 86 -2.37 0.44 10.64
CA PHE A 86 -1.59 1.41 9.88
C PHE A 86 -2.42 2.00 8.73
N LEU A 87 -3.06 1.17 7.91
CA LEU A 87 -3.87 1.63 6.78
C LEU A 87 -5.07 2.47 7.25
N ARG A 88 -5.76 2.04 8.31
CA ARG A 88 -6.85 2.81 8.94
C ARG A 88 -6.35 4.20 9.33
N TYR A 89 -5.29 4.27 10.12
CA TYR A 89 -4.75 5.52 10.62
C TYR A 89 -4.19 6.42 9.50
N PHE A 90 -3.51 5.80 8.54
CA PHE A 90 -2.91 6.47 7.39
C PHE A 90 -3.98 7.16 6.55
N VAL A 91 -5.05 6.44 6.18
CA VAL A 91 -6.13 6.97 5.33
C VAL A 91 -6.99 8.01 6.06
N THR A 92 -7.19 7.89 7.37
CA THR A 92 -8.02 8.85 8.12
C THR A 92 -7.29 10.13 8.53
N THR A 93 -5.98 10.05 8.74
CA THR A 93 -5.21 11.15 9.33
C THR A 93 -4.42 11.94 8.29
N TYR A 94 -3.97 11.27 7.23
CA TYR A 94 -3.10 11.88 6.22
C TYR A 94 -3.86 12.09 4.93
N ARG A 95 -3.54 13.21 4.27
CA ARG A 95 -3.97 13.46 2.89
C ARG A 95 -2.77 13.26 1.97
N LEU A 96 -2.84 12.22 1.14
CA LEU A 96 -1.90 12.05 0.05
C LEU A 96 -2.22 13.09 -1.02
N LEU A 97 -1.20 13.85 -1.41
CA LEU A 97 -1.30 14.85 -2.48
C LEU A 97 -0.35 14.43 -3.60
N ASN A 98 -0.83 14.42 -4.83
CA ASN A 98 0.05 14.33 -5.98
C ASN A 98 0.81 15.65 -6.18
N GLU A 99 1.79 15.67 -7.08
CA GLU A 99 2.63 16.87 -7.28
C GLU A 99 1.82 18.11 -7.71
N VAL A 100 0.74 17.91 -8.47
CA VAL A 100 -0.16 19.00 -8.89
C VAL A 100 -0.92 19.56 -7.69
N GLU A 101 -1.49 18.68 -6.86
CA GLU A 101 -2.24 19.05 -5.66
C GLU A 101 -1.33 19.64 -4.58
N LYS A 102 -0.09 19.17 -4.45
CA LYS A 102 0.92 19.78 -3.57
C LYS A 102 1.18 21.22 -3.96
N ARG A 103 1.42 21.48 -5.26
CA ARG A 103 1.63 22.85 -5.78
C ARG A 103 0.42 23.72 -5.51
N GLN A 104 -0.79 23.24 -5.79
CA GLN A 104 -2.03 23.97 -5.51
C GLN A 104 -2.22 24.24 -4.00
N PHE A 105 -1.92 23.27 -3.15
CA PHE A 105 -2.02 23.41 -1.70
C PHE A 105 -1.01 24.45 -1.19
N GLN A 106 0.23 24.42 -1.68
CA GLN A 106 1.25 25.42 -1.34
C GLN A 106 0.86 26.82 -1.82
N LEU A 107 0.40 26.97 -3.07
CA LEU A 107 -0.11 28.23 -3.61
C LEU A 107 -1.27 28.78 -2.76
N ARG A 108 -2.25 27.95 -2.42
CA ARG A 108 -3.37 28.34 -1.54
C ARG A 108 -2.91 28.73 -0.14
N ARG A 109 -1.83 28.15 0.38
CA ARG A 109 -1.23 28.53 1.69
C ARG A 109 -0.51 29.86 1.59
N SER A 110 0.27 30.07 0.53
CA SER A 110 0.99 31.33 0.27
C SER A 110 0.02 32.48 0.05
N LEU A 111 -1.03 32.28 -0.75
CA LEU A 111 -2.09 33.27 -0.99
C LEU A 111 -2.89 33.58 0.28
N ARG A 112 -3.19 32.58 1.13
CA ARG A 112 -3.79 32.84 2.45
C ARG A 112 -2.88 33.64 3.38
N ARG A 113 -1.57 33.39 3.36
CA ARG A 113 -0.58 34.18 4.13
C ARG A 113 -0.45 35.61 3.62
N LEU A 114 -0.50 35.82 2.31
CA LEU A 114 -0.50 37.17 1.70
C LEU A 114 -1.77 37.93 2.09
N ARG A 115 -2.93 37.26 2.07
CA ARG A 115 -4.22 37.85 2.46
C ARG A 115 -4.28 38.23 3.93
N THR A 116 -3.73 37.42 4.84
CA THR A 116 -3.67 37.77 6.28
C THR A 116 -2.60 38.81 6.61
N ARG A 117 -1.52 38.90 5.82
CA ARG A 117 -0.46 39.91 6.00
C ARG A 117 -0.93 41.31 5.58
N CYS A 118 -1.70 41.43 4.51
CA CYS A 118 -2.28 42.69 4.07
C CYS A 118 -3.29 43.26 5.09
N SER A 119 -4.07 42.40 5.77
CA SER A 119 -4.95 42.84 6.85
C SER A 119 -4.22 43.33 8.11
N ARG A 120 -2.96 42.89 8.33
CA ARG A 120 -2.16 43.27 9.51
C ARG A 120 -1.34 44.54 9.30
N SER A 121 -0.91 44.84 8.07
CA SER A 121 -0.20 46.10 7.76
C SER A 121 -1.11 47.34 7.80
N VAL A 122 -2.42 47.17 7.67
CA VAL A 122 -3.40 48.26 7.78
C VAL A 122 -3.63 48.70 9.23
N LEU A 123 -3.25 47.88 10.22
CA LEU A 123 -3.46 48.16 11.65
C LEU A 123 -2.28 48.86 12.35
N SER A 124 -1.14 49.10 11.67
CA SER A 124 0.05 49.71 12.29
C SER A 124 0.43 51.10 11.77
N SER A 125 -0.36 51.71 10.87
CA SER A 125 -0.17 53.09 10.43
C SER A 125 -1.46 53.87 10.70
N SER A 126 -1.48 54.54 11.84
CA SER A 126 -2.49 55.51 12.25
C SER A 126 -2.71 56.59 11.18
N GLY A 127 -3.97 56.81 10.80
CA GLY A 127 -4.44 58.06 10.20
C GLY A 127 -4.08 58.27 8.73
N THR A 128 -4.87 57.71 7.82
CA THR A 128 -5.46 58.33 6.61
C THR A 128 -5.98 57.21 5.71
N GLU A 129 -7.26 57.32 5.32
CA GLU A 129 -7.94 56.37 4.45
C GLU A 129 -7.29 56.35 3.07
N GLU A 130 -6.60 55.26 2.71
CA GLU A 130 -6.40 54.94 1.30
C GLU A 130 -6.89 53.54 0.95
N ARG A 131 -8.02 53.58 0.25
CA ARG A 131 -8.84 52.49 -0.23
C ARG A 131 -8.03 51.60 -1.18
N CYS A 132 -7.64 50.42 -0.72
CA CYS A 132 -7.14 49.36 -1.61
C CYS A 132 -8.32 48.88 -2.48
N ARG A 133 -8.50 49.53 -3.64
CA ARG A 133 -9.57 49.23 -4.60
C ARG A 133 -9.38 47.80 -5.11
N GLN A 134 -10.39 46.98 -4.85
CA GLN A 134 -10.68 45.76 -5.57
C GLN A 134 -10.79 46.08 -7.08
N ARG A 135 -9.90 45.48 -7.88
CA ARG A 135 -10.18 45.08 -9.26
C ARG A 135 -9.80 43.58 -9.29
N GLY A 136 -10.68 42.62 -9.51
CA GLY A 136 -11.91 42.69 -10.28
C GLY A 136 -11.59 42.69 -11.76
N ILE A 137 -10.99 41.60 -12.25
CA ILE A 137 -11.29 40.77 -13.45
C ILE A 137 -10.43 39.52 -13.33
#